data_AF-A0A0K2RGL9-F1
#
_entry.id   AF-A0A0K2RGL9-F1
#
_cell.length_a   1.000
_cell.length_b   1.000
_cell.length_c   1.000
_cell.angle_alpha   90.00
_cell.angle_beta   90.00
_cell.angle_gamma   90.00
#
_symmetry.space_group_name_H-M   'P 1'
#
loop_
_entity.id
_entity.type
_entity.pdbx_description
1 polymer ?
#
loop_
_entity_poly.entity_id
_entity_poly.type
_entity_poly.pdbx_seq_one_letter_code
_entity_poly.pdbx_strand_id
1 'polypeptide(L)' 'MRELGIAHSGNPSGTLTLSAGLSAFVPGHRVSSERLLKEADMALYAAKSAGRNRVEVAPEVRQHTRS' A
#
# COMPACT_ATOMS: atom_id res chain seq x y z
N MET A 1 -8.29 -25.17 -10.75
CA MET A 1 -8.59 -23.72 -10.72
C MET A 1 -8.11 -23.14 -12.03
N ARG A 2 -8.97 -22.46 -12.79
CA ARG A 2 -8.61 -21.90 -14.11
C ARG A 2 -7.82 -20.60 -13.91
N GLU A 3 -6.57 -20.62 -14.32
CA GLU A 3 -5.68 -19.45 -14.36
C GLU A 3 -6.23 -18.45 -15.39
N LEU A 4 -6.53 -17.22 -14.96
CA LEU A 4 -6.85 -16.13 -15.89
C LEU A 4 -5.62 -15.92 -16.77
N GLY A 5 -5.71 -16.36 -18.03
CA GLY A 5 -4.67 -16.31 -19.05
C GLY A 5 -4.28 -14.89 -19.46
N ILE A 6 -3.69 -14.13 -18.53
CA ILE A 6 -2.98 -12.89 -18.82
C ILE A 6 -1.60 -13.33 -19.33
N ALA A 7 -1.29 -13.01 -20.59
CA ALA A 7 0.01 -13.30 -21.17
C ALA A 7 1.10 -12.51 -20.42
N HIS A 8 2.00 -13.20 -19.71
CA HIS A 8 3.11 -12.61 -18.97
C HIS A 8 4.33 -12.38 -19.87
N SER A 9 4.18 -11.68 -20.99
CA SER A 9 5.24 -11.49 -22.00
C SER A 9 6.50 -10.78 -21.46
N GLY A 10 6.41 -10.10 -20.32
CA GLY A 10 7.54 -9.44 -19.64
C GLY A 10 8.16 -10.22 -18.48
N ASN A 11 7.69 -11.42 -18.13
CA ASN A 11 8.20 -12.18 -16.99
C ASN A 11 8.32 -13.69 -17.28
N PRO A 12 9.50 -14.17 -17.73
CA PRO A 12 9.71 -15.58 -18.08
C PRO A 12 9.63 -16.55 -16.89
N SER A 13 9.61 -16.05 -15.64
CA SER A 13 9.43 -16.87 -14.43
C SER A 13 7.97 -17.23 -14.10
N GLY A 14 6.99 -16.66 -14.82
CA GLY A 14 5.56 -16.96 -14.65
C GLY A 14 4.93 -16.46 -13.34
N THR A 15 5.71 -15.83 -12.43
CA THR A 15 5.22 -15.39 -11.12
C THR A 15 4.96 -13.89 -11.12
N LEU A 16 3.69 -13.48 -11.13
CA LEU A 16 3.32 -12.07 -10.96
C LEU A 16 3.35 -11.69 -9.47
N THR A 17 4.16 -10.69 -9.13
CA THR A 17 4.23 -10.14 -7.77
C THR A 17 3.58 -8.76 -7.70
N LEU A 18 3.03 -8.41 -6.53
CA LEU A 18 2.43 -7.10 -6.27
C LEU A 18 3.17 -6.40 -5.13
N SER A 19 3.08 -5.06 -5.10
CA SER A 19 3.50 -4.26 -3.95
C SER A 19 2.30 -3.44 -3.48
N ALA A 20 2.15 -3.27 -2.17
CA ALA A 20 1.00 -2.58 -1.59
C ALA A 20 1.44 -1.60 -0.49
N GLY A 21 0.65 -0.54 -0.32
CA GLY A 21 0.78 0.40 0.78
C GLY A 21 -0.52 0.47 1.56
N LEU A 22 -0.44 0.49 2.88
CA LEU A 22 -1.60 0.50 3.78
C LEU A 22 -1.58 1.75 4.66
N SER A 23 -2.72 2.42 4.82
CA SER A 23 -2.96 3.38 5.89
C SER A 23 -4.24 3.02 6.64
N ALA A 24 -4.21 3.17 7.95
CA ALA A 24 -5.31 2.86 8.85
C ALA A 24 -5.52 4.00 9.84
N PHE A 25 -6.76 4.18 10.28
CA PHE A 25 -7.13 5.13 11.33
C PHE A 25 -8.09 4.49 12.32
N VAL A 26 -8.10 5.05 13.53
CA VAL A 26 -9.05 4.67 14.57
C VAL A 26 -10.34 5.48 14.38
N PRO A 27 -11.52 4.84 14.28
CA PRO A 27 -12.81 5.52 14.25
C PRO A 27 -12.93 6.52 15.40
N GLY A 28 -13.47 7.72 15.12
CA GLY A 28 -13.55 8.82 16.08
C GLY A 28 -12.42 9.86 15.96
N HIS A 29 -11.32 9.53 15.28
CA HIS A 29 -10.36 10.54 14.83
C HIS A 29 -10.83 11.17 13.51
N ARG A 30 -10.83 12.50 13.43
CA ARG A 30 -11.08 13.19 12.16
C ARG A 30 -9.84 13.05 11.28
N VAL A 31 -9.85 12.06 10.39
CA VAL A 31 -8.87 11.91 9.31
C VAL A 31 -9.64 12.02 7.99
N SER A 32 -9.16 12.85 7.06
CA SER A 32 -9.76 12.91 5.73
C SER A 32 -9.40 11.66 4.92
N SER A 33 -10.32 11.22 4.07
CA SER A 33 -10.07 10.12 3.12
C SER A 33 -8.87 10.41 2.21
N GLU A 34 -8.69 11.66 1.80
CA GLU A 34 -7.54 12.13 1.01
C GLU A 34 -6.21 11.90 1.72
N ARG A 35 -6.18 12.12 3.04
CA ARG A 35 -4.98 11.90 3.86
C ARG A 35 -4.66 10.42 3.97
N LEU A 36 -5.66 9.57 4.20
CA LEU A 36 -5.49 8.12 4.22
C LEU A 36 -4.98 7.59 2.89
N LEU A 37 -5.54 8.07 1.78
CA LEU A 37 -5.13 7.67 0.44
C LEU A 37 -3.70 8.10 0.15
N LYS A 38 -3.33 9.33 0.49
CA LYS A 38 -1.96 9.85 0.33
C LYS A 38 -0.96 9.04 1.14
N GLU A 39 -1.28 8.68 2.38
CA GLU A 39 -0.43 7.86 3.23
C GLU A 39 -0.24 6.44 2.69
N ALA A 40 -1.34 5.81 2.24
CA ALA A 40 -1.27 4.52 1.57
C ALA A 40 -0.42 4.56 0.30
N ASP A 41 -0.53 5.63 -0.50
CA ASP A 41 0.28 5.80 -1.71
C ASP A 41 1.77 6.01 -1.38
N MET A 42 2.09 6.79 -0.34
CA MET A 42 3.48 6.92 0.13
C MET A 42 4.05 5.58 0.60
N ALA A 43 3.27 4.78 1.34
CA ALA A 43 3.68 3.44 1.74
C ALA A 43 3.89 2.52 0.52
N LEU A 44 3.01 2.59 -0.48
CA LEU A 44 3.16 1.86 -1.74
C LEU A 44 4.44 2.25 -2.48
N TYR A 45 4.77 3.54 -2.49
CA TYR A 45 6.00 4.04 -3.08
C TYR A 45 7.24 3.54 -2.33
N ALA A 46 7.19 3.49 -0.99
CA ALA A 46 8.25 2.88 -0.18
C ALA A 46 8.42 1.39 -0.50
N ALA A 47 7.32 0.63 -0.62
CA ALA A 47 7.34 -0.78 -0.98
C ALA A 47 8.03 -1.01 -2.34
N LYS A 48 7.71 -0.16 -3.32
CA LYS A 48 8.34 -0.19 -4.65
C LYS A 48 9.83 0.14 -4.59
N SER A 49 10.21 1.15 -3.81
CA SER A 49 11.60 1.60 -3.66
C SER A 49 12.47 0.61 -2.90
N ALA A 50 11.91 -0.12 -1.94
CA ALA A 50 12.60 -1.13 -1.12
C ALA A 50 12.76 -2.50 -1.80
N GLY A 51 12.52 -2.59 -3.12
CA GLY A 51 12.73 -3.82 -3.90
C GLY A 51 11.45 -4.57 -4.31
N ARG A 52 10.27 -3.94 -4.17
CA ARG A 52 8.97 -4.50 -4.59
C ARG A 52 8.62 -5.80 -3.84
N ASN A 53 7.57 -6.50 -4.32
CA ASN A 53 7.02 -7.74 -3.77
C ASN A 53 6.81 -7.71 -2.25
N ARG A 54 6.26 -6.61 -1.73
CA ARG A 54 6.07 -6.40 -0.29
C ARG A 54 4.94 -5.44 0.01
N VAL A 55 4.54 -5.42 1.28
CA VAL A 55 3.58 -4.50 1.85
C VAL A 55 4.30 -3.58 2.81
N GLU A 56 4.08 -2.28 2.70
CA GLU A 56 4.52 -1.29 3.67
C GLU A 56 3.30 -0.65 4.34
N VAL A 57 3.42 -0.31 5.62
CA VAL A 57 2.35 0.32 6.40
C VAL A 57 2.78 1.75 6.70
N ALA A 58 1.89 2.70 6.41
CA ALA A 58 2.10 4.09 6.75
C ALA A 58 2.24 4.23 8.27
N PRO A 59 3.18 5.05 8.76
CA PRO A 59 3.35 5.25 10.19
C PRO A 59 2.08 5.84 10.80
N GLU A 60 1.72 5.37 12.00
CA GLU A 60 0.57 5.89 12.74
C GLU A 60 0.78 7.38 13.01
N VAL A 61 -0.04 8.22 12.39
CA VAL A 61 0.02 9.65 12.66
C VAL A 61 -0.78 9.92 13.92
N ARG A 62 -0.06 9.96 15.05
CA ARG A 62 -0.57 10.49 16.31
C ARG A 62 -1.04 11.91 16.07
N GLN A 63 -2.35 12.14 16.09
CA GLN A 63 -2.86 13.50 16.11
C GLN A 63 -2.45 14.10 17.46
N HIS A 64 -1.74 15.22 17.40
CA HIS A 64 -1.43 16.02 18.58
C HIS A 64 -2.78 16.52 19.12
N THR A 65 -3.31 15.87 20.15
CA THR A 65 -4.40 16.42 20.96
C THR A 65 -3.86 17.71 21.58
N ARG A 66 -4.08 18.86 20.95
CA ARG A 66 -3.94 20.13 21.64
C ARG A 66 -5.06 20.19 22.66
N SER A 67 -4.65 20.06 23.93
CA SER A 67 -5.39 20.45 25.13
C SER A 67 -5.84 21.90 25.08
#